data_AF-A0A7Y7H5Y9-F1
#
_entry.id   AF-A0A7Y7H5Y9-F1
#
_cell.length_a   1.000
_cell.length_b   1.000
_cell.length_c   1.000
_cell.angle_alpha   90.00
_cell.angle_beta   90.00
_cell.angle_gamma   90.00
#
_symmetry.space_group_name_H-M   'P 1'
#
loop_
_entity.id
_entity.type
_entity.pdbx_description
1 polymer ?
#
loop_
_entity_poly.entity_id
_entity_poly.type
_entity_poly.pdbx_seq_one_letter_code
_entity_poly.pdbx_strand_id
1 'polypeptide(L)' 'MVKGDIMDYFGLSGHTNDELKKMGYIVWMPVQEKGSWLGEGDDPTFMNMLDNGLRA' A
#
# COMPACT_ATOMS: atom_id res chain seq x y z
N MET A 1 -5.75 6.30 5.92
CA MET A 1 -7.11 5.76 6.11
C MET A 1 -8.10 6.81 6.58
N VAL A 2 -8.69 7.52 5.62
CA VAL A 2 -9.92 8.30 5.83
C VAL A 2 -11.10 7.34 5.90
N LYS A 3 -12.03 7.56 6.83
CA LYS A 3 -13.20 6.69 6.99
C LYS A 3 -14.04 6.67 5.71
N GLY A 4 -14.25 5.48 5.15
CA GLY A 4 -15.06 5.29 3.95
C GLY A 4 -14.29 5.42 2.64
N ASP A 5 -12.97 5.58 2.67
CA ASP A 5 -12.15 5.48 1.47
C ASP A 5 -12.13 4.03 0.96
N ILE A 6 -12.77 3.81 -0.19
CA ILE A 6 -12.89 2.50 -0.83
C ILE A 6 -11.62 2.07 -1.58
N MET A 7 -10.63 2.96 -1.72
CA MET A 7 -9.34 2.66 -2.34
C MET A 7 -8.27 2.32 -1.29
N ASP A 8 -8.45 2.76 -0.05
CA ASP A 8 -7.47 2.64 1.03
C ASP A 8 -7.67 1.34 1.85
N TYR A 9 -7.37 0.20 1.23
CA TYR A 9 -7.42 -1.13 1.85
C TYR A 9 -6.09 -1.59 2.44
N PHE A 10 -5.01 -0.82 2.29
CA PHE A 10 -3.65 -1.26 2.61
C PHE A 10 -3.39 -1.47 4.11
N GLY A 11 -4.18 -0.84 4.98
CA GLY A 11 -4.12 -1.07 6.42
C GLY A 11 -4.73 -2.40 6.88
N LEU A 12 -5.36 -3.17 6.00
CA LEU A 12 -6.00 -4.45 6.33
C LEU A 12 -5.08 -5.63 6.00
N SER A 13 -4.64 -6.37 7.01
CA SER A 13 -3.79 -7.56 6.85
C SER A 13 -4.57 -8.86 6.95
N GLY A 14 -4.17 -9.88 6.19
CA GLY A 14 -4.75 -11.24 6.27
C GLY A 14 -5.96 -11.46 5.38
N HIS A 15 -6.23 -10.55 4.45
CA HIS A 15 -7.29 -10.69 3.45
C HIS A 15 -6.72 -10.95 2.05
N THR A 16 -7.45 -11.74 1.29
CA THR A 16 -7.22 -11.96 -0.14
C THR A 16 -7.84 -10.84 -0.97
N ASN A 17 -7.42 -10.74 -2.24
CA ASN A 17 -8.03 -9.82 -3.22
C ASN A 17 -9.56 -9.97 -3.29
N ASP A 18 -10.07 -11.19 -3.21
CA ASP A 18 -11.50 -11.47 -3.35
C ASP A 18 -12.29 -11.08 -2.10
N GLU A 19 -11.71 -11.25 -0.92
CA GLU A 19 -12.33 -10.81 0.33
C GLU A 19 -12.45 -9.29 0.38
N LEU A 20 -11.39 -8.57 0.01
CA LEU A 20 -11.40 -7.11 -0.04
C LEU A 20 -12.43 -6.57 -1.03
N LYS A 21 -12.55 -7.18 -2.22
CA LYS A 21 -13.60 -6.83 -3.19
C LYS A 21 -15.00 -7.05 -2.63
N LYS A 22 -15.24 -8.16 -1.92
CA LYS A 22 -16.52 -8.44 -1.26
C LYS A 22 -16.84 -7.46 -0.13
N MET A 23 -15.81 -6.93 0.54
CA MET A 23 -15.94 -5.88 1.55
C MET A 23 -16.23 -4.49 0.96
N GLY A 24 -16.21 -4.36 -0.37
CA GLY A 24 -16.55 -3.12 -1.08
C GLY A 24 -15.34 -2.27 -1.49
N TYR A 25 -14.11 -2.78 -1.35
CA TYR A 25 -12.91 -2.07 -1.78
C TYR A 25 -12.65 -2.22 -3.28
N ILE A 26 -12.05 -1.19 -3.87
CA ILE A 26 -11.48 -1.24 -5.21
C ILE A 26 -10.02 -1.70 -5.09
N VAL A 27 -9.81 -2.98 -5.31
CA VAL A 27 -8.48 -3.61 -5.30
C VAL A 27 -7.79 -3.30 -6.63
N TRP A 28 -7.09 -2.17 -6.69
CA TRP A 28 -6.40 -1.68 -7.89
C TRP A 28 -5.02 -2.33 -8.11
N MET A 29 -4.46 -2.96 -7.07
CA MET A 29 -3.23 -3.75 -7.13
C MET A 29 -3.38 -5.03 -6.28
N PRO A 30 -2.73 -6.16 -6.64
CA PRO A 30 -2.73 -7.35 -5.80
C PRO A 30 -2.26 -7.07 -4.36
N VAL A 31 -2.89 -7.72 -3.37
CA VAL A 31 -2.46 -7.69 -1.97
C VAL A 31 -1.04 -8.21 -1.85
N GLN A 32 -0.23 -7.47 -1.10
CA GLN A 32 1.18 -7.77 -0.85
C GLN A 32 1.36 -8.49 0.49
N GLU A 33 2.51 -9.16 0.67
CA GLU A 33 2.85 -9.81 1.92
C GLU A 33 3.05 -8.80 3.06
N LYS A 34 2.87 -9.25 4.30
CA LYS A 34 3.12 -8.40 5.46
C LYS A 34 4.60 -8.00 5.51
N GLY A 35 4.86 -6.70 5.56
CA GLY A 35 6.23 -6.15 5.54
C GLY A 35 6.73 -5.81 4.14
N SER A 36 5.93 -6.06 3.09
CA SER A 36 6.18 -5.48 1.78
C SER A 36 6.15 -3.95 1.85
N TRP A 37 6.95 -3.32 0.98
CA TRP A 37 7.01 -1.88 0.88
C TRP A 37 5.72 -1.33 0.26
N LEU A 38 5.17 -0.28 0.87
CA LEU A 38 3.98 0.43 0.40
C LEU A 38 4.34 1.91 0.16
N GLY A 39 4.19 2.35 -1.09
CA GLY A 39 4.34 3.76 -1.45
C GLY A 39 2.98 4.42 -1.66
N GLU A 40 2.45 5.11 -0.66
CA GLU A 40 1.18 5.85 -0.72
C GLU A 40 1.36 7.28 -1.29
N GLY A 41 2.30 7.46 -2.23
CA GLY A 41 2.77 8.79 -2.63
C GLY A 41 1.75 9.63 -3.40
N ASP A 42 1.82 10.95 -3.21
CA ASP A 42 1.45 11.95 -4.22
C ASP A 42 2.56 12.06 -5.29
N ASP A 43 2.22 12.58 -6.48
CA ASP A 43 3.07 12.80 -7.68
C ASP A 43 4.59 12.96 -7.42
N PRO A 44 5.45 12.44 -8.31
CA PRO A 44 6.67 11.72 -7.97
C PRO A 44 7.51 12.42 -6.91
N THR A 45 7.36 11.98 -5.67
CA THR A 45 8.43 12.11 -4.68
C THR A 45 9.55 11.19 -5.17
N PHE A 46 10.58 11.77 -5.81
CA PHE A 46 11.84 11.08 -6.08
C PHE A 46 12.39 10.58 -4.73
N MET A 47 11.99 9.38 -4.33
CA MET A 47 12.54 8.72 -3.16
C MET A 47 13.99 8.41 -3.50
N ASN A 48 14.90 9.01 -2.75
CA ASN A 48 16.33 8.72 -2.79
C ASN A 48 16.56 7.26 -2.37
N MET A 49 16.23 6.31 -3.24
CA MET A 49 16.69 4.93 -3.18
C MET A 49 18.11 4.79 -3.73
N LEU A 50 18.73 5.90 -4.17
CA LEU A 50 20.16 5.97 -4.35
C LEU A 50 20.82 5.87 -2.98
N ASP A 51 21.75 4.91 -2.85
CA ASP A 51 22.60 4.76 -1.67
C ASP A 51 23.20 6.13 -1.29
N ASN A 52 22.82 6.64 -0.13
CA ASN A 52 23.28 7.94 0.34
C ASN A 52 24.67 7.88 0.99
N GLY A 53 25.31 6.70 1.00
CA GLY A 53 26.64 6.48 1.54
C GLY A 53 26.72 6.60 3.08
N LEU A 54 25.60 6.84 3.76
CA LEU A 54 25.54 6.92 5.22
C LEU A 54 25.28 5.52 5.77
N ARG A 55 26.32 4.94 6.39
CA ARG A 55 26.20 3.71 7.18
C ARG A 55 26.00 4.10 8.64
N ALA A 56 24.90 3.66 9.24
CA ALA A 56 24.65 3.76 10.68
C ALA A 56 25.51 2.75 11.45
#